data_AF-A0A0D2EG28-F1
#
_entry.id   AF-A0A0D2EG28-F1
#
_cell.length_a   1.000
_cell.length_b   1.000
_cell.length_c   1.000
_cell.angle_alpha   90.00
_cell.angle_beta   90.00
_cell.angle_gamma   90.00
#
_symmetry.space_group_name_H-M   'P 1'
#
loop_
_entity.id
_entity.type
_entity.pdbx_description
1 polymer ?
#
loop_
_entity_poly.entity_id
_entity_poly.type
_entity_poly.pdbx_seq_one_letter_code
_entity_poly.pdbx_strand_id
1 'polypeptide(L)'
;MTTLNFLEECKKLGKKGKVALIEAGKEGERCGASRWTMAYLRLDKGLPRVQHGRVSNGLADQEYCAKMEKEVPITAQYLLDHGVKLNHHDEKNVLLEFNTNQHFVFPEGGGHAIVNALFDHIRTFDGANIMWETQAEHLLTEDNGTVCGVQVRKSDGLLTKVRSKKVMLACGGFEGNREMLGKYVGPRTEHLELIAPGLKYNTGFGLKMGLEVGAAVAGSMSGMHCELVDTRATKPDAVIWGHNYGIVVNKNCKRFYDEGKRHLFSTFEMIALETWRDQNQQSYFITDKTIMDRFRPGWVYDTTDKEPEQSDTIEGLAEKLGLDPKELKKTVDEFNAAINKNEFDLMKLDGKRTTGLSPDKTNWAQPIDAPPFYGYPMKAQLTFTYGGLKCDLDSRVLSTTGVPIPGLYASGELSGLFYNECEYKSLLNTLYQQHTTYALLRHDDE
;
A
#
# COMPACT_ATOMS: atom_id res chain seq x y z
N MET A 1 -2.84 -15.43 7.86
CA MET A 1 -2.28 -15.50 9.23
C MET A 1 -3.37 -15.85 10.25
N THR A 2 -4.31 -14.95 10.60
CA THR A 2 -5.30 -15.18 11.69
C THR A 2 -6.01 -16.53 11.66
N THR A 3 -6.50 -16.96 10.49
CA THR A 3 -7.11 -18.28 10.27
C THR A 3 -6.21 -19.44 10.68
N LEU A 4 -4.93 -19.39 10.31
CA LEU A 4 -3.95 -20.44 10.57
C LEU A 4 -3.51 -20.43 12.03
N ASN A 5 -3.11 -19.27 12.56
CA ASN A 5 -2.79 -19.07 13.99
C ASN A 5 -3.89 -19.65 14.91
N PHE A 6 -5.17 -19.41 14.60
CA PHE A 6 -6.28 -19.96 15.38
C PHE A 6 -6.37 -21.49 15.30
N LEU A 7 -6.26 -22.06 14.10
CA LEU A 7 -6.31 -23.52 13.89
C LEU A 7 -5.14 -24.24 14.56
N GLU A 8 -3.94 -23.67 14.46
CA GLU A 8 -2.73 -24.14 15.12
C GLU A 8 -2.81 -24.04 16.64
N GLU A 9 -3.29 -22.92 17.19
CA GLU A 9 -3.40 -22.75 18.63
C GLU A 9 -4.46 -23.69 19.23
N CYS A 10 -5.60 -23.87 18.56
CA CYS A 10 -6.54 -24.93 18.92
C CYS A 10 -5.88 -26.32 18.92
N LYS A 11 -5.08 -26.65 17.88
CA LYS A 11 -4.34 -27.91 17.79
C LYS A 11 -3.31 -28.09 18.92
N LYS A 12 -2.56 -27.05 19.28
CA LYS A 12 -1.62 -27.05 20.43
C LYS A 12 -2.35 -27.29 21.76
N LEU A 13 -3.51 -26.66 21.94
CA LEU A 13 -4.36 -26.79 23.14
C LEU A 13 -5.19 -28.09 23.16
N GLY A 14 -5.06 -28.98 22.17
CA GLY A 14 -5.82 -30.23 22.08
C GLY A 14 -7.30 -30.06 21.73
N LYS A 15 -7.71 -28.90 21.20
CA LYS A 15 -9.11 -28.51 20.96
C LYS A 15 -9.46 -28.52 19.47
N LYS A 16 -10.72 -28.82 19.14
CA LYS A 16 -11.20 -28.85 17.75
C LYS A 16 -11.57 -27.45 17.24
N GLY A 17 -10.57 -26.71 16.78
CA GLY A 17 -10.78 -25.44 16.09
C GLY A 17 -11.62 -25.61 14.82
N LYS A 18 -12.58 -24.70 14.62
CA LYS A 18 -13.40 -24.59 13.40
C LYS A 18 -13.41 -23.15 12.93
N VAL A 19 -13.14 -22.93 11.65
CA VAL A 19 -13.13 -21.61 11.02
C VAL A 19 -13.81 -21.63 9.66
N ALA A 20 -14.69 -20.66 9.42
CA ALA A 20 -15.16 -20.35 8.07
C ALA A 20 -14.37 -19.15 7.53
N LEU A 21 -13.68 -19.38 6.42
CA LEU A 21 -12.79 -18.47 5.71
C LEU A 21 -13.54 -17.96 4.48
N ILE A 22 -14.23 -16.84 4.63
CA ILE A 22 -15.08 -16.26 3.58
C ILE A 22 -14.22 -15.45 2.60
N GLU A 23 -14.57 -15.50 1.31
CA GLU A 23 -13.97 -14.66 0.28
C GLU A 23 -14.98 -14.29 -0.82
N ALA A 24 -15.05 -13.00 -1.17
CA ALA A 24 -16.04 -12.44 -2.09
C ALA A 24 -15.81 -12.82 -3.57
N GLY A 25 -14.57 -13.15 -3.95
CA GLY A 25 -14.22 -13.60 -5.29
C GLY A 25 -13.67 -15.03 -5.35
N LYS A 26 -13.04 -15.35 -6.48
CA LYS A 26 -12.77 -16.73 -6.89
C LYS A 26 -11.52 -17.35 -6.24
N GLU A 27 -11.55 -18.67 -6.12
CA GLU A 27 -10.34 -19.45 -5.90
C GLU A 27 -9.34 -19.17 -7.04
N GLY A 28 -8.06 -19.04 -6.71
CA GLY A 28 -7.04 -18.68 -7.68
C GLY A 28 -7.03 -17.20 -8.11
N GLU A 29 -8.01 -16.36 -7.72
CA GLU A 29 -7.91 -14.88 -7.84
C GLU A 29 -7.32 -14.24 -6.56
N ARG A 30 -7.87 -14.56 -5.38
CA ARG A 30 -7.57 -13.96 -4.05
C ARG A 30 -7.72 -12.42 -4.02
N CYS A 31 -8.65 -11.94 -3.20
CA CYS A 31 -9.42 -10.75 -3.56
C CYS A 31 -9.11 -9.56 -2.65
N GLY A 32 -7.86 -9.10 -2.70
CA GLY A 32 -7.39 -7.90 -2.01
C GLY A 32 -5.93 -7.60 -2.36
N ALA A 33 -5.39 -6.49 -1.88
CA ALA A 33 -4.09 -5.97 -2.30
C ALA A 33 -2.89 -6.90 -1.97
N SER A 34 -2.94 -7.60 -0.84
CA SER A 34 -1.81 -8.40 -0.29
C SER A 34 -1.24 -9.51 -1.18
N ARG A 35 -1.92 -9.91 -2.26
CA ARG A 35 -1.35 -10.83 -3.26
C ARG A 35 -0.42 -10.13 -4.25
N TRP A 36 -0.77 -8.90 -4.63
CA TRP A 36 -0.27 -8.25 -5.85
C TRP A 36 0.98 -7.40 -5.61
N THR A 37 1.15 -6.91 -4.38
CA THR A 37 2.35 -6.18 -3.96
C THR A 37 3.60 -7.07 -3.88
N MET A 38 4.77 -6.48 -4.13
CA MET A 38 6.07 -7.05 -3.77
C MET A 38 6.27 -7.29 -2.25
N ALA A 39 5.40 -6.74 -1.40
CA ALA A 39 5.38 -6.93 0.06
C ALA A 39 6.72 -6.55 0.76
N TYR A 40 7.17 -5.31 0.54
CA TYR A 40 8.34 -4.73 1.19
C TYR A 40 8.13 -4.58 2.71
N LEU A 41 8.69 -5.50 3.48
CA LEU A 41 8.63 -5.54 4.94
C LEU A 41 9.74 -4.65 5.53
N ARG A 42 9.39 -3.69 6.40
CA ARG A 42 10.42 -3.00 7.22
C ARG A 42 10.84 -3.90 8.39
N LEU A 43 11.91 -4.65 8.15
CA LEU A 43 12.58 -5.55 9.06
C LEU A 43 14.08 -5.24 9.04
N ASP A 44 14.76 -5.33 10.19
CA ASP A 44 16.23 -5.25 10.26
C ASP A 44 16.83 -6.66 10.43
N LYS A 45 18.13 -6.78 10.17
CA LYS A 45 18.89 -8.04 9.97
C LYS A 45 18.87 -9.02 11.16
N GLY A 46 18.42 -8.57 12.33
CA GLY A 46 18.22 -9.39 13.54
C GLY A 46 16.85 -9.21 14.23
N LEU A 47 15.87 -8.58 13.56
CA LEU A 47 14.47 -8.45 13.98
C LEU A 47 14.23 -7.95 15.43
N PRO A 48 14.54 -6.68 15.75
CA PRO A 48 13.42 -5.76 16.06
C PRO A 48 13.15 -4.64 15.03
N ARG A 49 12.27 -3.69 15.39
CA ARG A 49 11.48 -2.86 14.45
C ARG A 49 11.48 -1.34 14.76
N VAL A 50 10.42 -0.63 14.37
CA VAL A 50 10.41 0.61 13.55
C VAL A 50 9.39 1.60 14.07
N GLN A 51 9.73 2.88 14.20
CA GLN A 51 8.94 3.92 14.89
C GLN A 51 7.64 4.32 14.14
N HIS A 52 6.48 3.76 14.50
CA HIS A 52 5.19 4.13 13.88
C HIS A 52 4.59 5.41 14.46
N GLY A 53 4.92 5.74 15.71
CA GLY A 53 4.34 6.90 16.41
C GLY A 53 4.59 8.25 15.74
N ARG A 54 5.68 8.35 14.95
CA ARG A 54 6.10 9.57 14.23
C ARG A 54 5.31 9.82 12.95
N VAL A 55 4.90 8.76 12.26
CA VAL A 55 4.32 8.81 10.89
C VAL A 55 3.03 9.63 10.82
N SER A 56 2.25 9.59 11.88
CA SER A 56 0.93 10.22 11.98
C SER A 56 0.97 11.60 12.63
N ASN A 57 2.15 12.18 12.87
CA ASN A 57 2.32 13.36 13.73
C ASN A 57 1.66 13.18 15.12
N GLY A 58 1.66 11.95 15.65
CA GLY A 58 1.05 11.60 16.93
C GLY A 58 -0.46 11.27 16.90
N LEU A 59 -1.13 11.37 15.74
CA LEU A 59 -2.57 11.12 15.61
C LEU A 59 -2.97 9.63 15.68
N ALA A 60 -2.08 8.73 15.29
CA ALA A 60 -2.32 7.29 15.42
C ALA A 60 -2.16 6.83 16.87
N ASP A 61 -2.87 5.76 17.24
CA ASP A 61 -2.81 5.17 18.57
C ASP A 61 -1.39 4.64 18.87
N GLN A 62 -0.71 5.33 19.80
CA GLN A 62 0.71 5.10 20.09
C GLN A 62 0.95 3.74 20.77
N GLU A 63 -0.04 3.22 21.51
CA GLU A 63 0.07 1.89 22.13
C GLU A 63 -0.15 0.79 21.09
N TYR A 64 -1.10 0.98 20.16
CA TYR A 64 -1.29 0.08 19.02
C TYR A 64 -0.06 0.04 18.12
N CYS A 65 0.54 1.20 17.83
CA CYS A 65 1.84 1.34 17.19
C CYS A 65 2.94 0.53 17.92
N ALA A 66 3.11 0.76 19.23
CA ALA A 66 4.14 0.08 20.02
C ALA A 66 3.89 -1.44 20.19
N LYS A 67 2.63 -1.90 20.13
CA LYS A 67 2.25 -3.31 20.07
C LYS A 67 2.66 -3.91 18.73
N MET A 68 2.27 -3.28 17.61
CA MET A 68 2.68 -3.70 16.25
C MET A 68 4.21 -3.75 16.09
N GLU A 69 4.95 -2.86 16.73
CA GLU A 69 6.43 -2.88 16.72
C GLU A 69 7.00 -4.14 17.39
N LYS A 70 6.39 -4.63 18.47
CA LYS A 70 6.79 -5.84 19.19
C LYS A 70 6.36 -7.14 18.50
N GLU A 71 5.20 -7.16 17.85
CA GLU A 71 4.63 -8.38 17.25
C GLU A 71 5.26 -8.78 15.91
N VAL A 72 5.90 -7.86 15.18
CA VAL A 72 6.36 -8.17 13.82
C VAL A 72 7.62 -9.05 13.73
N PRO A 73 8.60 -9.02 14.65
CA PRO A 73 9.63 -10.08 14.73
C PRO A 73 9.00 -11.49 14.83
N ILE A 74 7.98 -11.64 15.66
CA ILE A 74 7.22 -12.89 15.83
C ILE A 74 6.49 -13.23 14.52
N THR A 75 5.85 -12.23 13.89
CA THR A 75 5.16 -12.38 12.60
C THR A 75 6.11 -12.77 11.47
N ALA A 76 7.30 -12.19 11.41
CA ALA A 76 8.30 -12.47 10.38
C ALA A 76 8.89 -13.88 10.54
N GLN A 77 9.20 -14.28 11.78
CA GLN A 77 9.61 -15.66 12.07
C GLN A 77 8.50 -16.65 11.71
N TYR A 78 7.24 -16.34 12.06
CA TYR A 78 6.09 -17.16 11.69
C TYR A 78 5.96 -17.36 10.17
N LEU A 79 6.27 -16.35 9.35
CA LEU A 79 6.31 -16.51 7.88
C LEU A 79 7.44 -17.46 7.44
N LEU A 80 8.65 -17.32 8.02
CA LEU A 80 9.79 -18.21 7.75
C LEU A 80 9.47 -19.67 8.12
N ASP A 81 8.90 -19.90 9.31
CA ASP A 81 8.51 -21.22 9.82
C ASP A 81 7.48 -21.91 8.91
N HIS A 82 6.65 -21.13 8.22
CA HIS A 82 5.65 -21.60 7.27
C HIS A 82 6.17 -21.71 5.82
N GLY A 83 7.47 -21.55 5.59
CA GLY A 83 8.12 -21.76 4.30
C GLY A 83 8.15 -20.54 3.37
N VAL A 84 7.76 -19.35 3.84
CA VAL A 84 8.01 -18.11 3.09
C VAL A 84 9.50 -17.79 3.19
N LYS A 85 10.21 -17.84 2.06
CA LYS A 85 11.58 -17.34 1.98
C LYS A 85 11.58 -15.81 1.92
N LEU A 86 12.48 -15.17 2.67
CA LEU A 86 12.69 -13.72 2.63
C LEU A 86 14.03 -13.39 1.96
N ASN A 87 13.99 -12.49 0.98
CA ASN A 87 15.17 -11.87 0.39
C ASN A 87 15.59 -10.66 1.23
N HIS A 88 16.90 -10.52 1.44
CA HIS A 88 17.51 -9.55 2.33
C HIS A 88 18.32 -8.53 1.52
N HIS A 89 17.81 -7.30 1.37
CA HIS A 89 18.50 -6.23 0.66
C HIS A 89 19.48 -5.50 1.60
N ASP A 90 20.67 -6.07 1.71
CA ASP A 90 21.77 -5.61 2.57
C ASP A 90 22.51 -4.37 2.02
N GLU A 91 22.38 -4.05 0.73
CA GLU A 91 23.07 -2.89 0.16
C GLU A 91 22.53 -1.58 0.75
N LYS A 92 23.46 -0.70 1.15
CA LYS A 92 23.13 0.64 1.66
C LYS A 92 22.43 1.44 0.57
N ASN A 93 21.16 1.79 0.79
CA ASN A 93 20.33 2.41 -0.24
C ASN A 93 19.49 3.59 0.30
N VAL A 94 19.13 4.49 -0.60
CA VAL A 94 18.94 5.93 -0.30
C VAL A 94 17.48 6.37 -0.38
N LEU A 95 16.64 5.39 -0.67
CA LEU A 95 15.22 5.43 -0.91
C LEU A 95 14.45 5.73 0.39
N LEU A 96 15.14 5.52 1.52
CA LEU A 96 14.65 5.68 2.89
C LEU A 96 15.31 6.87 3.57
N GLU A 97 14.52 7.66 4.29
CA GLU A 97 14.97 8.68 5.26
C GLU A 97 15.66 8.10 6.51
N PHE A 98 15.90 6.78 6.52
CA PHE A 98 16.18 5.98 7.71
C PHE A 98 17.65 5.57 7.69
N ASN A 99 18.36 5.79 8.79
CA ASN A 99 19.68 5.21 8.98
C ASN A 99 19.53 3.75 9.45
N THR A 100 19.63 2.79 8.52
CA THR A 100 19.54 1.34 8.78
C THR A 100 20.75 0.61 8.20
N ASN A 101 21.06 -0.57 8.75
CA ASN A 101 22.12 -1.46 8.24
C ASN A 101 21.63 -2.44 7.17
N GLN A 102 20.32 -2.48 6.95
CA GLN A 102 19.58 -3.25 5.96
C GLN A 102 18.34 -2.42 5.58
N HIS A 103 18.01 -2.32 4.30
CA HIS A 103 16.97 -1.38 3.85
C HIS A 103 15.61 -2.03 3.58
N PHE A 104 15.60 -3.23 2.99
CA PHE A 104 14.35 -3.95 2.70
C PHE A 104 14.51 -5.44 2.94
N VAL A 105 13.44 -6.05 3.43
CA VAL A 105 13.24 -7.50 3.42
C VAL A 105 11.92 -7.76 2.70
N PHE A 106 11.91 -8.68 1.73
CA PHE A 106 10.71 -8.97 0.93
C PHE A 106 10.66 -10.45 0.54
N PRO A 107 9.48 -11.06 0.47
CA PRO A 107 9.34 -12.48 0.12
C PRO A 107 9.83 -12.80 -1.31
N GLU A 108 10.47 -13.96 -1.48
CA GLU A 108 10.72 -14.53 -2.82
C GLU A 108 9.37 -14.87 -3.47
N GLY A 109 9.00 -14.14 -4.53
CA GLY A 109 7.67 -14.25 -5.16
C GLY A 109 6.61 -13.29 -4.61
N GLY A 110 7.00 -12.25 -3.84
CA GLY A 110 6.10 -11.17 -3.42
C GLY A 110 5.01 -11.61 -2.44
N GLY A 111 4.01 -10.75 -2.23
CA GLY A 111 2.87 -11.04 -1.36
C GLY A 111 2.10 -12.29 -1.77
N HIS A 112 2.14 -12.67 -3.06
CA HIS A 112 1.59 -13.92 -3.55
C HIS A 112 2.20 -15.16 -2.87
N ALA A 113 3.51 -15.18 -2.62
CA ALA A 113 4.17 -16.28 -1.94
C ALA A 113 3.73 -16.41 -0.47
N ILE A 114 3.60 -15.27 0.24
CA ILE A 114 3.02 -15.22 1.61
C ILE A 114 1.60 -15.78 1.62
N VAL A 115 0.76 -15.35 0.67
CA VAL A 115 -0.63 -15.81 0.54
C VAL A 115 -0.68 -17.32 0.30
N ASN A 116 0.08 -17.84 -0.66
CA ASN A 116 0.04 -19.25 -1.04
C ASN A 116 0.49 -20.16 0.12
N ALA A 117 1.68 -19.91 0.68
CA ALA A 117 2.23 -20.73 1.76
C ALA A 117 1.23 -20.84 2.93
N LEU A 118 0.69 -19.71 3.39
CA LEU A 118 -0.30 -19.70 4.47
C LEU A 118 -1.62 -20.39 4.08
N PHE A 119 -2.07 -20.30 2.83
CA PHE A 119 -3.27 -21.03 2.37
C PHE A 119 -3.06 -22.54 2.29
N ASP A 120 -1.88 -22.98 1.86
CA ASP A 120 -1.58 -24.40 1.74
C ASP A 120 -1.48 -25.07 3.12
N HIS A 121 -0.94 -24.38 4.12
CA HIS A 121 -1.04 -24.82 5.52
C HIS A 121 -2.49 -24.81 6.05
N ILE A 122 -3.30 -23.78 5.77
CA ILE A 122 -4.72 -23.73 6.17
C ILE A 122 -5.50 -24.93 5.60
N ARG A 123 -5.23 -25.32 4.35
CA ARG A 123 -5.85 -26.47 3.67
C ARG A 123 -5.54 -27.82 4.33
N THR A 124 -4.54 -27.92 5.21
CA THR A 124 -4.24 -29.17 5.96
C THR A 124 -5.16 -29.43 7.16
N PHE A 125 -6.04 -28.49 7.52
CA PHE A 125 -6.94 -28.63 8.67
C PHE A 125 -8.38 -28.92 8.27
N ASP A 126 -8.92 -30.07 8.69
CA ASP A 126 -10.36 -30.41 8.59
C ASP A 126 -11.31 -29.36 9.20
N GLY A 127 -10.78 -28.49 10.06
CA GLY A 127 -11.49 -27.37 10.66
C GLY A 127 -11.65 -26.14 9.76
N ALA A 128 -10.98 -26.09 8.61
CA ALA A 128 -10.99 -24.95 7.68
C ALA A 128 -12.02 -25.12 6.56
N ASN A 129 -13.11 -24.36 6.63
CA ASN A 129 -14.09 -24.27 5.54
C ASN A 129 -13.84 -22.99 4.72
N ILE A 130 -13.35 -23.12 3.48
CA ILE A 130 -13.04 -21.99 2.60
C ILE A 130 -14.24 -21.73 1.68
N MET A 131 -14.85 -20.55 1.82
CA MET A 131 -16.07 -20.14 1.13
C MET A 131 -15.74 -19.06 0.10
N TRP A 132 -15.32 -19.47 -1.09
CA TRP A 132 -15.12 -18.59 -2.25
C TRP A 132 -16.45 -18.06 -2.82
N GLU A 133 -16.38 -17.02 -3.65
CA GLU A 133 -17.54 -16.33 -4.28
C GLU A 133 -18.68 -16.04 -3.29
N THR A 134 -18.30 -15.68 -2.05
CA THR A 134 -19.17 -15.46 -0.90
C THR A 134 -18.83 -14.11 -0.25
N GLN A 135 -19.70 -13.12 -0.37
CA GLN A 135 -19.52 -11.79 0.23
C GLN A 135 -20.28 -11.70 1.56
N ALA A 136 -19.67 -11.14 2.62
CA ALA A 136 -20.41 -10.82 3.84
C ALA A 136 -21.15 -9.48 3.69
N GLU A 137 -22.41 -9.43 4.12
CA GLU A 137 -23.31 -8.29 3.88
C GLU A 137 -23.66 -7.55 5.17
N HIS A 138 -23.89 -8.31 6.25
CA HIS A 138 -24.29 -7.84 7.59
C HIS A 138 -23.68 -8.72 8.69
N LEU A 139 -23.43 -8.14 9.87
CA LEU A 139 -23.16 -8.92 11.08
C LEU A 139 -24.46 -9.53 11.60
N LEU A 140 -24.36 -10.69 12.26
CA LEU A 140 -25.46 -11.27 13.03
C LEU A 140 -25.21 -10.98 14.51
N THR A 141 -26.18 -10.36 15.18
CA THR A 141 -26.15 -10.10 16.63
C THR A 141 -27.13 -10.99 17.39
N GLU A 142 -26.87 -11.16 18.69
CA GLU A 142 -27.84 -11.57 19.70
C GLU A 142 -28.59 -10.34 20.24
N ASP A 143 -29.69 -10.55 20.96
CA ASP A 143 -30.51 -9.48 21.56
C ASP A 143 -29.72 -8.59 22.55
N ASN A 144 -28.62 -9.12 23.10
CA ASN A 144 -27.68 -8.41 23.98
C ASN A 144 -26.61 -7.58 23.21
N GLY A 145 -26.63 -7.59 21.88
CA GLY A 145 -25.65 -6.90 21.02
C GLY A 145 -24.41 -7.72 20.63
N THR A 146 -24.21 -8.93 21.19
CA THR A 146 -23.05 -9.78 20.89
C THR A 146 -23.07 -10.26 19.44
N VAL A 147 -21.97 -10.04 18.72
CA VAL A 147 -21.78 -10.53 17.35
C VAL A 147 -21.54 -12.04 17.35
N CYS A 148 -22.47 -12.77 16.76
CA CYS A 148 -22.56 -14.24 16.75
C CYS A 148 -22.54 -14.82 15.31
N GLY A 149 -21.98 -14.08 14.36
CA GLY A 149 -21.76 -14.53 12.97
C GLY A 149 -21.96 -13.42 11.94
N VAL A 150 -22.19 -13.84 10.69
CA VAL A 150 -22.43 -12.96 9.53
C VAL A 150 -23.54 -13.51 8.63
N GLN A 151 -24.25 -12.61 7.97
CA GLN A 151 -25.08 -12.94 6.81
C GLN A 151 -24.24 -12.75 5.55
N VAL A 152 -24.29 -13.73 4.64
CA VAL A 152 -23.47 -13.76 3.42
C VAL A 152 -24.32 -13.92 2.17
N ARG A 153 -23.93 -13.23 1.11
CA ARG A 153 -24.32 -13.47 -0.28
C ARG A 153 -23.41 -14.56 -0.85
N LYS A 154 -23.96 -15.50 -1.62
CA LYS A 154 -23.16 -16.44 -2.44
C LYS A 154 -23.34 -16.15 -3.93
N SER A 155 -22.59 -16.86 -4.79
CA SER A 155 -22.74 -16.86 -6.24
C SER A 155 -24.12 -17.28 -6.77
N ASP A 156 -24.94 -17.95 -5.95
CA ASP A 156 -26.37 -18.23 -6.23
C ASP A 156 -27.30 -17.01 -6.01
N GLY A 157 -26.76 -15.89 -5.51
CA GLY A 157 -27.50 -14.66 -5.17
C GLY A 157 -28.25 -14.70 -3.82
N LEU A 158 -28.33 -15.86 -3.17
CA LEU A 158 -29.09 -16.07 -1.94
C LEU A 158 -28.33 -15.58 -0.70
N LEU A 159 -29.10 -15.24 0.34
CA LEU A 159 -28.56 -14.89 1.65
C LEU A 159 -28.52 -16.12 2.57
N THR A 160 -27.31 -16.54 2.94
CA THR A 160 -27.05 -17.58 3.95
C THR A 160 -26.65 -16.93 5.28
N LYS A 161 -26.94 -17.56 6.43
CA LYS A 161 -26.41 -17.14 7.74
C LYS A 161 -25.30 -18.09 8.18
N VAL A 162 -24.12 -17.55 8.49
CA VAL A 162 -22.97 -18.30 9.02
C VAL A 162 -22.76 -17.88 10.47
N ARG A 163 -22.99 -18.79 11.43
CA ARG A 163 -22.91 -18.52 12.88
C ARG A 163 -21.53 -18.89 13.44
N SER A 164 -21.00 -18.07 14.34
CA SER A 164 -19.74 -18.29 15.05
C SER A 164 -19.76 -17.61 16.43
N LYS A 165 -18.91 -18.05 17.38
CA LYS A 165 -18.77 -17.36 18.68
C LYS A 165 -17.92 -16.06 18.58
N LYS A 166 -17.23 -15.83 17.45
CA LYS A 166 -16.33 -14.71 17.15
C LYS A 166 -16.28 -14.39 15.65
N VAL A 167 -16.05 -13.13 15.27
CA VAL A 167 -15.91 -12.65 13.88
C VAL A 167 -14.67 -11.76 13.75
N MET A 168 -13.72 -12.15 12.88
CA MET A 168 -12.60 -11.30 12.48
C MET A 168 -12.84 -10.71 11.08
N LEU A 169 -12.98 -9.39 11.02
CA LEU A 169 -13.03 -8.60 9.80
C LEU A 169 -11.61 -8.17 9.40
N ALA A 170 -11.05 -8.78 8.36
CA ALA A 170 -9.83 -8.31 7.73
C ALA A 170 -10.09 -8.18 6.23
N CYS A 171 -10.67 -7.04 5.84
CA CYS A 171 -11.41 -6.91 4.58
C CYS A 171 -10.76 -6.04 3.51
N GLY A 172 -9.51 -5.61 3.71
CA GLY A 172 -9.04 -4.38 3.06
C GLY A 172 -9.80 -3.17 3.60
N GLY A 173 -9.82 -2.08 2.84
CA GLY A 173 -10.59 -0.89 3.17
C GLY A 173 -11.81 -0.73 2.25
N PHE A 174 -11.93 0.44 1.65
CA PHE A 174 -13.04 0.83 0.78
C PHE A 174 -12.61 1.39 -0.58
N GLU A 175 -11.35 1.19 -0.96
CA GLU A 175 -10.76 1.63 -2.23
C GLU A 175 -11.49 1.06 -3.45
N GLY A 176 -12.05 -0.15 -3.36
CA GLY A 176 -12.87 -0.75 -4.41
C GLY A 176 -14.26 -0.10 -4.59
N ASN A 177 -14.67 0.80 -3.70
CA ASN A 177 -16.02 1.38 -3.67
C ASN A 177 -16.03 2.87 -4.01
N ARG A 178 -16.39 3.17 -5.27
CA ARG A 178 -16.52 4.53 -5.81
C ARG A 178 -17.49 5.43 -5.05
N GLU A 179 -18.56 4.89 -4.46
CA GLU A 179 -19.50 5.68 -3.64
C GLU A 179 -18.84 6.09 -2.32
N MET A 180 -18.18 5.15 -1.64
CA MET A 180 -17.49 5.42 -0.37
C MET A 180 -16.27 6.33 -0.56
N LEU A 181 -15.53 6.18 -1.67
CA LEU A 181 -14.47 7.12 -2.06
C LEU A 181 -15.02 8.54 -2.24
N GLY A 182 -16.03 8.73 -3.10
CA GLY A 182 -16.64 10.04 -3.33
C GLY A 182 -17.22 10.67 -2.05
N LYS A 183 -17.76 9.84 -1.15
CA LYS A 183 -18.36 10.25 0.14
C LYS A 183 -17.35 10.61 1.22
N TYR A 184 -16.26 9.85 1.38
CA TYR A 184 -15.33 10.00 2.50
C TYR A 184 -14.01 10.69 2.10
N VAL A 185 -13.49 10.45 0.90
CA VAL A 185 -12.22 11.01 0.40
C VAL A 185 -12.46 12.26 -0.43
N GLY A 186 -13.50 12.29 -1.27
CA GLY A 186 -13.99 13.50 -1.94
C GLY A 186 -14.08 13.39 -3.47
N PRO A 187 -14.32 14.51 -4.17
CA PRO A 187 -14.71 14.51 -5.57
C PRO A 187 -13.57 14.08 -6.52
N ARG A 188 -13.93 13.39 -7.61
CA ARG A 188 -13.03 12.78 -8.63
C ARG A 188 -12.23 11.57 -8.12
N THR A 189 -12.50 11.05 -6.92
CA THR A 189 -11.92 9.79 -6.43
C THR A 189 -12.62 8.57 -7.03
N GLU A 190 -13.90 8.71 -7.38
CA GLU A 190 -14.71 7.75 -8.12
C GLU A 190 -14.18 7.43 -9.54
N HIS A 191 -13.21 8.23 -10.02
CA HIS A 191 -12.51 8.05 -11.29
C HIS A 191 -11.11 7.44 -11.13
N LEU A 192 -10.62 7.22 -9.90
CA LEU A 192 -9.35 6.53 -9.69
C LEU A 192 -9.43 5.08 -10.19
N GLU A 193 -8.36 4.65 -10.84
CA GLU A 193 -8.13 3.25 -11.17
C GLU A 193 -7.41 2.56 -10.00
N LEU A 194 -7.69 1.27 -9.83
CA LEU A 194 -7.05 0.44 -8.82
C LEU A 194 -5.74 -0.14 -9.35
N ILE A 195 -4.69 -0.11 -8.53
CA ILE A 195 -3.35 -0.59 -8.93
C ILE A 195 -3.28 -2.10 -9.21
N ALA A 196 -4.23 -2.88 -8.67
CA ALA A 196 -4.30 -4.32 -8.93
C ALA A 196 -5.74 -4.88 -8.96
N PRO A 197 -5.99 -5.98 -9.73
CA PRO A 197 -7.33 -6.56 -9.89
C PRO A 197 -8.02 -7.04 -8.61
N GLY A 198 -7.27 -7.35 -7.55
CA GLY A 198 -7.82 -7.82 -6.27
C GLY A 198 -8.62 -6.75 -5.52
N LEU A 199 -8.25 -5.47 -5.66
CA LEU A 199 -8.82 -4.36 -4.89
C LEU A 199 -10.29 -4.09 -5.24
N LYS A 200 -10.78 -4.58 -6.40
CA LYS A 200 -12.20 -4.45 -6.82
C LYS A 200 -13.19 -5.06 -5.81
N TYR A 201 -12.71 -5.93 -4.92
CA TYR A 201 -13.48 -6.58 -3.87
C TYR A 201 -13.37 -5.88 -2.49
N ASN A 202 -12.43 -4.95 -2.32
CA ASN A 202 -12.25 -4.17 -1.09
C ASN A 202 -13.26 -3.00 -1.06
N THR A 203 -14.56 -3.35 -1.02
CA THR A 203 -15.66 -2.40 -1.25
C THR A 203 -16.17 -1.72 0.03
N GLY A 204 -15.40 -1.76 1.12
CA GLY A 204 -15.77 -1.12 2.39
C GLY A 204 -16.81 -1.86 3.20
N PHE A 205 -17.20 -3.09 2.81
CA PHE A 205 -18.29 -3.80 3.47
C PHE A 205 -17.99 -4.19 4.92
N GLY A 206 -16.74 -4.48 5.29
CA GLY A 206 -16.36 -4.69 6.69
C GLY A 206 -16.49 -3.41 7.54
N LEU A 207 -16.11 -2.26 6.98
CA LEU A 207 -16.31 -0.94 7.59
C LEU A 207 -17.80 -0.62 7.74
N LYS A 208 -18.61 -0.82 6.69
CA LYS A 208 -20.08 -0.68 6.72
C LYS A 208 -20.70 -1.56 7.81
N MET A 209 -20.35 -2.84 7.86
CA MET A 209 -20.81 -3.81 8.86
C MET A 209 -20.44 -3.39 10.30
N GLY A 210 -19.24 -2.83 10.52
CA GLY A 210 -18.86 -2.29 11.83
C GLY A 210 -19.68 -1.05 12.21
N LEU A 211 -19.87 -0.12 11.28
CA LEU A 211 -20.71 1.08 11.49
C LEU A 211 -22.18 0.72 11.79
N GLU A 212 -22.73 -0.31 11.13
CA GLU A 212 -24.08 -0.83 11.38
C GLU A 212 -24.30 -1.31 12.83
N VAL A 213 -23.24 -1.76 13.53
CA VAL A 213 -23.29 -2.17 14.94
C VAL A 213 -22.69 -1.12 15.91
N GLY A 214 -22.48 0.11 15.45
CA GLY A 214 -22.03 1.22 16.31
C GLY A 214 -20.53 1.23 16.62
N ALA A 215 -19.68 0.64 15.77
CA ALA A 215 -18.23 0.75 15.87
C ALA A 215 -17.75 2.21 15.72
N ALA A 216 -16.70 2.56 16.46
CA ALA A 216 -15.91 3.75 16.21
C ALA A 216 -15.01 3.56 14.98
N VAL A 217 -14.64 4.67 14.34
CA VAL A 217 -13.62 4.69 13.29
C VAL A 217 -12.26 5.12 13.83
N ALA A 218 -11.20 4.69 13.16
CA ALA A 218 -9.83 5.16 13.34
C ALA A 218 -9.21 5.47 11.97
N GLY A 219 -8.13 6.24 12.00
CA GLY A 219 -7.51 6.78 10.79
C GLY A 219 -8.30 7.94 10.18
N SER A 220 -7.80 8.46 9.07
CA SER A 220 -8.51 9.45 8.27
C SER A 220 -9.36 8.76 7.22
N MET A 221 -10.68 8.92 7.38
CA MET A 221 -11.65 8.52 6.36
C MET A 221 -11.45 9.24 5.02
N SER A 222 -10.77 10.39 5.00
CA SER A 222 -10.44 11.13 3.78
C SER A 222 -9.03 10.88 3.24
N GLY A 223 -8.31 9.89 3.78
CA GLY A 223 -6.96 9.53 3.36
C GLY A 223 -6.90 8.28 2.50
N MET A 224 -5.97 8.28 1.54
CA MET A 224 -5.72 7.16 0.62
C MET A 224 -4.27 7.17 0.12
N HIS A 225 -3.78 6.01 -0.30
CA HIS A 225 -2.48 5.86 -0.94
C HIS A 225 -2.63 5.75 -2.46
N CYS A 226 -1.81 6.50 -3.20
CA CYS A 226 -1.71 6.37 -4.64
C CYS A 226 -0.25 6.31 -5.09
N GLU A 227 0.00 5.65 -6.21
CA GLU A 227 1.35 5.44 -6.76
C GLU A 227 1.38 5.79 -8.25
N LEU A 228 2.54 6.25 -8.75
CA LEU A 228 2.73 6.67 -10.14
C LEU A 228 2.96 5.47 -11.06
N VAL A 229 1.94 5.07 -11.82
CA VAL A 229 1.95 3.87 -12.66
C VAL A 229 2.07 4.23 -14.15
N ASP A 230 2.90 3.48 -14.89
CA ASP A 230 3.05 3.60 -16.34
C ASP A 230 1.70 3.35 -17.04
N THR A 231 1.18 4.35 -17.76
CA THR A 231 -0.15 4.27 -18.37
C THR A 231 -0.25 3.24 -19.51
N ARG A 232 0.88 2.70 -19.97
CA ARG A 232 0.97 1.71 -21.05
C ARG A 232 1.04 0.27 -20.52
N ALA A 233 1.21 0.08 -19.21
CA ALA A 233 1.40 -1.23 -18.60
C ALA A 233 0.18 -2.17 -18.76
N THR A 234 0.44 -3.47 -18.78
CA THR A 234 -0.58 -4.53 -18.84
C THR A 234 -0.57 -5.45 -17.62
N LYS A 235 0.46 -5.36 -16.75
CA LYS A 235 0.51 -6.01 -15.43
C LYS A 235 0.18 -4.99 -14.29
N PRO A 236 -0.36 -5.44 -13.15
CA PRO A 236 -0.53 -4.60 -11.95
C PRO A 236 0.80 -4.23 -11.30
N ASP A 237 0.75 -3.30 -10.33
CA ASP A 237 1.93 -2.82 -9.57
C ASP A 237 3.04 -2.20 -10.45
N ALA A 238 2.65 -1.62 -11.59
CA ALA A 238 3.55 -1.08 -12.61
C ALA A 238 4.07 0.35 -12.31
N VAL A 239 4.47 0.57 -11.05
CA VAL A 239 4.94 1.86 -10.53
C VAL A 239 6.27 2.26 -11.17
N ILE A 240 6.53 3.56 -11.37
CA ILE A 240 7.80 4.12 -11.84
C ILE A 240 8.49 4.86 -10.69
N TRP A 241 9.63 4.34 -10.23
CA TRP A 241 10.34 4.83 -9.04
C TRP A 241 11.52 5.78 -9.36
N GLY A 242 11.54 6.39 -10.55
CA GLY A 242 12.66 7.21 -11.02
C GLY A 242 12.64 8.68 -10.59
N HIS A 243 11.51 9.20 -10.10
CA HIS A 243 11.21 10.65 -10.00
C HIS A 243 12.25 11.48 -9.24
N ASN A 244 12.87 10.92 -8.19
CA ASN A 244 13.91 11.61 -7.44
C ASN A 244 15.12 12.02 -8.30
N TYR A 245 15.44 11.27 -9.37
CA TYR A 245 16.70 11.39 -10.12
C TYR A 245 16.55 11.97 -11.55
N GLY A 246 15.32 12.00 -12.09
CA GLY A 246 14.97 12.79 -13.26
C GLY A 246 14.10 13.99 -12.89
N ILE A 247 13.14 14.33 -13.73
CA ILE A 247 12.08 15.30 -13.45
C ILE A 247 10.69 14.69 -13.73
N VAL A 248 9.64 15.22 -13.10
CA VAL A 248 8.25 14.88 -13.42
C VAL A 248 7.52 16.12 -13.92
N VAL A 249 6.96 16.05 -15.13
CA VAL A 249 6.22 17.15 -15.76
C VAL A 249 4.75 16.78 -16.00
N ASN A 250 3.88 17.78 -16.00
CA ASN A 250 2.47 17.63 -16.37
C ASN A 250 2.27 17.68 -17.91
N LYS A 251 1.02 17.62 -18.37
CA LYS A 251 0.67 17.66 -19.80
C LYS A 251 1.12 18.94 -20.53
N ASN A 252 1.33 20.05 -19.81
CA ASN A 252 1.86 21.31 -20.33
C ASN A 252 3.40 21.39 -20.26
N CYS A 253 4.07 20.26 -20.06
CA CYS A 253 5.51 20.11 -19.89
C CYS A 253 6.09 20.85 -18.68
N LYS A 254 5.27 21.21 -17.67
CA LYS A 254 5.76 21.93 -16.47
C LYS A 254 5.93 20.99 -15.28
N ARG A 255 7.06 21.15 -14.59
CA ARG A 255 7.28 20.55 -13.26
C ARG A 255 6.29 21.18 -12.27
N PHE A 256 5.78 20.35 -11.37
CA PHE A 256 4.77 20.76 -10.38
C PHE A 256 5.21 20.44 -8.95
N TYR A 257 5.84 19.29 -8.74
CA TYR A 257 6.39 18.86 -7.45
C TYR A 257 7.92 18.97 -7.38
N ASP A 258 8.47 19.25 -6.20
CA ASP A 258 9.90 19.12 -5.90
C ASP A 258 10.25 17.64 -5.71
N GLU A 259 10.65 16.97 -6.79
CA GLU A 259 10.93 15.52 -6.75
C GLU A 259 12.18 15.20 -5.90
N GLY A 260 13.00 16.20 -5.56
CA GLY A 260 14.16 16.10 -4.67
C GLY A 260 13.88 16.51 -3.22
N LYS A 261 12.63 16.85 -2.86
CA LYS A 261 12.25 17.39 -1.53
C LYS A 261 12.69 16.49 -0.37
N ARG A 262 12.51 15.18 -0.55
CA ARG A 262 12.70 14.11 0.43
C ARG A 262 13.13 12.81 -0.28
N HIS A 263 13.44 11.77 0.47
CA HIS A 263 13.83 10.47 -0.08
C HIS A 263 12.66 9.79 -0.82
N LEU A 264 12.98 8.85 -1.70
CA LEU A 264 12.05 8.22 -2.64
C LEU A 264 10.72 7.75 -2.03
N PHE A 265 10.77 6.93 -0.97
CA PHE A 265 9.60 6.40 -0.26
C PHE A 265 8.94 7.44 0.67
N SER A 266 9.04 8.72 0.31
CA SER A 266 8.44 9.88 0.98
C SER A 266 8.12 11.03 0.01
N THR A 267 8.27 10.80 -1.30
CA THR A 267 7.90 11.73 -2.40
C THR A 267 6.96 11.08 -3.43
N PHE A 268 7.06 9.77 -3.68
CA PHE A 268 6.25 9.04 -4.67
C PHE A 268 4.72 9.24 -4.50
N GLU A 269 4.21 8.95 -3.31
CA GLU A 269 2.80 9.14 -2.91
C GLU A 269 2.33 10.58 -3.15
N MET A 270 3.19 11.54 -2.82
CA MET A 270 2.86 12.96 -2.93
C MET A 270 2.73 13.42 -4.38
N ILE A 271 3.63 12.97 -5.25
CA ILE A 271 3.56 13.28 -6.69
C ILE A 271 2.36 12.57 -7.33
N ALA A 272 2.01 11.35 -6.88
CA ALA A 272 0.79 10.67 -7.32
C ALA A 272 -0.48 11.40 -6.88
N LEU A 273 -0.57 11.83 -5.62
CA LEU A 273 -1.70 12.60 -5.12
C LEU A 273 -1.86 13.94 -5.86
N GLU A 274 -0.77 14.67 -6.14
CA GLU A 274 -0.85 15.91 -6.93
C GLU A 274 -1.15 15.65 -8.43
N THR A 275 -0.64 14.55 -8.99
CA THR A 275 -0.99 14.10 -10.36
C THR A 275 -2.49 13.86 -10.49
N TRP A 276 -3.12 13.24 -9.49
CA TRP A 276 -4.57 13.07 -9.45
C TRP A 276 -5.33 14.38 -9.20
N ARG A 277 -4.96 15.12 -8.14
CA ARG A 277 -5.68 16.34 -7.71
C ARG A 277 -5.62 17.43 -8.77
N ASP A 278 -4.42 17.77 -9.24
CA ASP A 278 -4.17 19.06 -9.88
C ASP A 278 -3.61 18.93 -11.31
N GLN A 279 -2.99 17.80 -11.66
CA GLN A 279 -2.47 17.54 -13.02
C GLN A 279 -3.40 16.68 -13.90
N ASN A 280 -4.68 16.59 -13.53
CA ASN A 280 -5.73 15.89 -14.30
C ASN A 280 -5.37 14.44 -14.71
N GLN A 281 -4.75 13.68 -13.80
CA GLN A 281 -4.28 12.31 -14.03
C GLN A 281 -3.25 12.14 -15.16
N GLN A 282 -2.50 13.20 -15.49
CA GLN A 282 -1.49 13.17 -16.56
C GLN A 282 -0.15 13.78 -16.09
N SER A 283 0.80 12.88 -15.84
CA SER A 283 2.19 13.22 -15.52
C SER A 283 3.16 12.41 -16.40
N TYR A 284 4.40 12.85 -16.50
CA TYR A 284 5.42 12.24 -17.35
C TYR A 284 6.76 12.30 -16.63
N PHE A 285 7.39 11.14 -16.41
CA PHE A 285 8.77 11.08 -15.91
C PHE A 285 9.73 11.22 -17.09
N ILE A 286 10.75 12.07 -16.94
CA ILE A 286 11.74 12.41 -17.96
C ILE A 286 13.14 12.27 -17.35
N THR A 287 14.04 11.57 -18.05
CA THR A 287 15.41 11.32 -17.60
C THR A 287 16.36 11.04 -18.78
N ASP A 288 17.61 10.73 -18.51
CA ASP A 288 18.69 10.59 -19.50
C ASP A 288 19.42 9.23 -19.38
N LYS A 289 20.43 9.02 -20.23
CA LYS A 289 21.28 7.83 -20.17
C LYS A 289 22.04 7.72 -18.84
N THR A 290 22.52 8.83 -18.28
CA THR A 290 23.31 8.87 -17.02
C THR A 290 22.55 8.29 -15.83
N ILE A 291 21.24 8.51 -15.77
CA ILE A 291 20.36 7.98 -14.74
C ILE A 291 19.89 6.56 -15.07
N MET A 292 19.60 6.23 -16.34
CA MET A 292 19.17 4.88 -16.70
C MET A 292 20.30 3.84 -16.54
N ASP A 293 21.54 4.17 -16.95
CA ASP A 293 22.73 3.32 -16.73
C ASP A 293 23.00 3.04 -15.24
N ARG A 294 22.54 3.92 -14.34
CA ARG A 294 22.74 3.81 -12.88
C ARG A 294 21.75 2.87 -12.21
N PHE A 295 20.55 2.73 -12.76
CA PHE A 295 19.42 2.05 -12.11
C PHE A 295 18.84 0.88 -12.92
N ARG A 296 19.41 0.55 -14.09
CA ARG A 296 19.07 -0.65 -14.86
C ARG A 296 20.28 -1.60 -15.01
N PRO A 297 20.09 -2.93 -14.88
CA PRO A 297 18.86 -3.60 -14.43
C PRO A 297 18.55 -3.27 -12.97
N GLY A 298 17.26 -3.16 -12.62
CA GLY A 298 16.87 -2.71 -11.29
C GLY A 298 15.37 -2.46 -11.12
N TRP A 299 14.87 -2.85 -9.94
CA TRP A 299 13.48 -2.72 -9.49
C TRP A 299 12.89 -1.30 -9.57
N VAL A 300 13.73 -0.27 -9.75
CA VAL A 300 13.32 1.14 -9.95
C VAL A 300 12.46 1.33 -11.20
N TYR A 301 12.73 0.53 -12.24
CA TYR A 301 12.04 0.59 -13.55
C TYR A 301 11.48 -0.76 -14.02
N ASP A 302 11.97 -1.88 -13.48
CA ASP A 302 11.54 -3.23 -13.90
C ASP A 302 10.14 -3.62 -13.34
N THR A 303 9.55 -2.73 -12.55
CA THR A 303 8.15 -2.77 -12.08
C THR A 303 7.13 -2.62 -13.21
N THR A 304 7.42 -1.97 -14.35
CA THR A 304 6.51 -2.00 -15.54
C THR A 304 6.78 -3.21 -16.45
N ASP A 305 5.87 -3.52 -17.38
CA ASP A 305 6.07 -4.48 -18.48
C ASP A 305 6.33 -3.79 -19.84
N LYS A 306 6.66 -2.49 -19.82
CA LYS A 306 6.94 -1.67 -20.99
C LYS A 306 8.29 -0.98 -20.88
N GLU A 307 9.06 -1.03 -21.95
CA GLU A 307 10.26 -0.23 -22.09
C GLU A 307 9.92 1.28 -22.11
N PRO A 308 10.83 2.16 -21.66
CA PRO A 308 10.65 3.60 -21.74
C PRO A 308 10.49 4.05 -23.20
N GLU A 309 9.76 5.14 -23.43
CA GLU A 309 9.95 5.89 -24.68
C GLU A 309 11.36 6.46 -24.67
N GLN A 310 12.08 6.38 -25.80
CA GLN A 310 13.46 6.88 -25.90
C GLN A 310 13.74 7.64 -27.19
N SER A 311 14.65 8.61 -27.14
CA SER A 311 15.01 9.48 -28.27
C SER A 311 16.39 10.11 -28.08
N ASP A 312 17.12 10.35 -29.18
CA ASP A 312 18.41 11.06 -29.13
C ASP A 312 18.27 12.58 -28.87
N THR A 313 17.03 13.10 -28.89
CA THR A 313 16.69 14.50 -28.55
C THR A 313 15.49 14.57 -27.61
N ILE A 314 15.44 15.62 -26.77
CA ILE A 314 14.30 15.90 -25.89
C ILE A 314 13.03 16.15 -26.71
N GLU A 315 13.16 16.81 -27.86
CA GLU A 315 12.06 17.06 -28.80
C GLU A 315 11.43 15.75 -29.30
N GLY A 316 12.24 14.80 -29.77
CA GLY A 316 11.74 13.50 -30.23
C GLY A 316 11.23 12.59 -29.10
N LEU A 317 11.63 12.85 -27.84
CA LEU A 317 11.02 12.20 -26.68
C LEU A 317 9.63 12.79 -26.39
N ALA A 318 9.48 14.12 -26.46
CA ALA A 318 8.20 14.79 -26.33
C ALA A 318 7.19 14.31 -27.37
N GLU A 319 7.59 14.19 -28.65
CA GLU A 319 6.71 13.68 -29.71
C GLU A 319 6.17 12.28 -29.39
N LYS A 320 7.01 11.37 -28.89
CA LYS A 320 6.60 10.00 -28.49
C LYS A 320 5.68 9.98 -27.27
N LEU A 321 5.88 10.89 -26.33
CA LEU A 321 4.99 11.07 -25.16
C LEU A 321 3.74 11.92 -25.48
N GLY A 322 3.61 12.42 -26.70
CA GLY A 322 2.53 13.32 -27.14
C GLY A 322 2.54 14.68 -26.42
N LEU A 323 3.71 15.13 -25.97
CA LEU A 323 3.99 16.43 -25.34
C LEU A 323 4.39 17.48 -26.39
N ASP A 324 4.42 18.77 -26.00
CA ASP A 324 4.98 19.82 -26.87
C ASP A 324 6.52 19.75 -26.88
N PRO A 325 7.18 19.59 -28.04
CA PRO A 325 8.63 19.44 -28.10
C PRO A 325 9.41 20.66 -27.60
N LYS A 326 8.87 21.87 -27.83
CA LYS A 326 9.55 23.13 -27.48
C LYS A 326 9.41 23.44 -26.01
N GLU A 327 8.21 23.26 -25.43
CA GLU A 327 8.00 23.50 -24.01
C GLU A 327 8.63 22.39 -23.14
N LEU A 328 8.77 21.15 -23.62
CA LEU A 328 9.58 20.14 -22.91
C LEU A 328 11.06 20.49 -22.97
N LYS A 329 11.63 20.76 -24.16
CA LYS A 329 13.04 21.16 -24.29
C LYS A 329 13.35 22.39 -23.42
N LYS A 330 12.54 23.43 -23.52
CA LYS A 330 12.68 24.64 -22.70
C LYS A 330 12.69 24.31 -21.21
N THR A 331 11.81 23.44 -20.72
CA THR A 331 11.75 23.09 -19.29
C THR A 331 12.99 22.28 -18.86
N VAL A 332 13.56 21.46 -19.74
CA VAL A 332 14.84 20.76 -19.51
C VAL A 332 16.03 21.72 -19.56
N ASP A 333 16.07 22.66 -20.50
CA ASP A 333 17.10 23.70 -20.59
C ASP A 333 17.08 24.62 -19.35
N GLU A 334 15.89 25.08 -18.94
CA GLU A 334 15.66 25.88 -17.73
C GLU A 334 16.04 25.10 -16.45
N PHE A 335 15.72 23.80 -16.39
CA PHE A 335 16.13 22.92 -15.31
C PHE A 335 17.66 22.79 -15.23
N ASN A 336 18.31 22.39 -16.32
CA ASN A 336 19.75 22.18 -16.41
C ASN A 336 20.54 23.46 -16.08
N ALA A 337 20.09 24.61 -16.57
CA ALA A 337 20.74 25.91 -16.35
C ALA A 337 20.65 26.40 -14.89
N ALA A 338 19.64 25.95 -14.13
CA ALA A 338 19.44 26.34 -12.73
C ALA A 338 20.25 25.51 -11.72
N ILE A 339 20.90 24.41 -12.15
CA ILE A 339 21.59 23.46 -11.27
C ILE A 339 22.84 24.07 -10.62
N ASN A 340 22.98 23.90 -9.30
CA ASN A 340 24.15 24.34 -8.55
C ASN A 340 25.37 23.40 -8.70
N LYS A 341 26.54 23.93 -8.34
CA LYS A 341 27.84 23.23 -8.45
C LYS A 341 28.13 22.23 -7.32
N ASN A 342 27.13 21.86 -6.52
CA ASN A 342 27.31 20.83 -5.51
C ASN A 342 27.56 19.46 -6.17
N GLU A 343 28.33 18.61 -5.51
CA GLU A 343 28.54 17.23 -5.94
C GLU A 343 27.25 16.41 -5.78
N PHE A 344 27.00 15.51 -6.73
CA PHE A 344 25.90 14.55 -6.61
C PHE A 344 26.31 13.45 -5.63
N ASP A 345 25.55 13.30 -4.56
CA ASP A 345 25.71 12.17 -3.64
C ASP A 345 24.36 11.47 -3.46
N LEU A 346 24.24 10.32 -4.12
CA LEU A 346 23.09 9.44 -3.98
C LEU A 346 22.79 9.15 -2.49
N MET A 347 23.83 9.01 -1.65
CA MET A 347 23.78 8.46 -0.29
C MET A 347 23.22 9.39 0.79
N LYS A 348 22.80 10.61 0.43
CA LYS A 348 22.25 11.61 1.35
C LYS A 348 21.35 12.60 0.62
N LEU A 349 20.63 13.45 1.38
CA LEU A 349 20.12 14.72 0.86
C LEU A 349 21.35 15.62 0.55
N ASP A 350 21.79 15.61 -0.71
CA ASP A 350 23.07 16.20 -1.15
C ASP A 350 23.05 17.73 -1.31
N GLY A 351 21.86 18.33 -1.30
CA GLY A 351 21.69 19.75 -1.59
C GLY A 351 22.07 20.14 -3.01
N LYS A 352 22.25 19.19 -3.93
CA LYS A 352 22.43 19.45 -5.36
C LYS A 352 21.07 19.84 -5.93
N ARG A 353 20.90 21.11 -6.25
CA ARG A 353 19.59 21.74 -6.42
C ARG A 353 19.52 22.67 -7.61
N THR A 354 18.30 22.96 -8.05
CA THR A 354 18.04 24.15 -8.86
C THR A 354 17.91 25.40 -7.98
N THR A 355 17.90 26.58 -8.59
CA THR A 355 17.47 27.82 -7.92
C THR A 355 16.77 28.75 -8.89
N GLY A 356 15.60 29.26 -8.51
CA GLY A 356 14.80 30.21 -9.29
C GLY A 356 13.71 29.56 -10.17
N LEU A 357 13.45 28.26 -10.01
CA LEU A 357 12.35 27.57 -10.68
C LEU A 357 11.11 27.47 -9.78
N SER A 358 9.97 27.15 -10.38
CA SER A 358 8.72 26.89 -9.68
C SER A 358 8.19 25.50 -10.07
N PRO A 359 8.39 24.45 -9.24
CA PRO A 359 9.18 24.43 -7.99
C PRO A 359 10.70 24.34 -8.27
N ASP A 360 11.53 24.71 -7.31
CA ASP A 360 12.93 24.27 -7.28
C ASP A 360 13.03 22.80 -6.86
N LYS A 361 14.09 22.09 -7.30
CA LYS A 361 14.41 20.73 -6.88
C LYS A 361 15.42 20.76 -5.73
N THR A 362 15.10 20.25 -4.55
CA THR A 362 15.90 20.49 -3.31
C THR A 362 17.20 19.66 -3.23
N ASN A 363 17.24 18.46 -3.83
CA ASN A 363 18.37 17.52 -3.85
C ASN A 363 18.41 16.75 -5.18
N TRP A 364 19.55 16.09 -5.47
CA TRP A 364 19.77 15.20 -6.61
C TRP A 364 19.47 15.81 -8.00
N ALA A 365 19.58 17.13 -8.14
CA ALA A 365 19.41 17.82 -9.42
C ALA A 365 20.62 17.57 -10.34
N GLN A 366 20.58 16.47 -11.10
CA GLN A 366 21.54 16.15 -12.16
C GLN A 366 21.09 16.73 -13.51
N PRO A 367 22.02 17.18 -14.38
CA PRO A 367 21.69 17.54 -15.75
C PRO A 367 21.03 16.37 -16.49
N ILE A 368 20.02 16.69 -17.29
CA ILE A 368 19.42 15.79 -18.27
C ILE A 368 20.00 16.19 -19.62
N ASP A 369 21.19 15.67 -19.95
CA ASP A 369 21.96 16.06 -21.15
C ASP A 369 22.64 14.92 -21.92
N ALA A 370 22.72 13.69 -21.38
CA ALA A 370 23.31 12.55 -22.10
C ALA A 370 22.27 11.70 -22.86
N PRO A 371 22.25 11.73 -24.20
CA PRO A 371 21.34 10.90 -24.99
C PRO A 371 21.73 9.40 -24.97
N PRO A 372 20.77 8.48 -25.24
CA PRO A 372 19.35 8.77 -25.47
C PRO A 372 18.64 9.23 -24.18
N PHE A 373 17.67 10.11 -24.36
CA PHE A 373 16.74 10.56 -23.34
C PHE A 373 15.58 9.58 -23.24
N TYR A 374 15.04 9.42 -22.02
CA TYR A 374 14.06 8.41 -21.67
C TYR A 374 12.85 9.02 -20.96
N GLY A 375 11.67 8.42 -21.14
CA GLY A 375 10.50 8.82 -20.38
C GLY A 375 9.37 7.81 -20.34
N TYR A 376 8.49 8.01 -19.36
CA TYR A 376 7.30 7.20 -19.10
C TYR A 376 6.08 8.11 -18.92
N PRO A 377 4.95 7.86 -19.61
CA PRO A 377 3.67 8.47 -19.27
C PRO A 377 3.13 7.81 -17.99
N MET A 378 2.70 8.62 -17.02
CA MET A 378 2.31 8.15 -15.69
C MET A 378 0.98 8.77 -15.22
N LYS A 379 0.19 7.93 -14.54
CA LYS A 379 -1.02 8.34 -13.82
C LYS A 379 -0.98 7.81 -12.38
N ALA A 380 -1.78 8.36 -11.50
CA ALA A 380 -1.91 7.89 -10.12
C ALA A 380 -2.97 6.79 -10.04
N GLN A 381 -2.56 5.59 -9.64
CA GLN A 381 -3.49 4.50 -9.30
C GLN A 381 -3.60 4.34 -7.78
N LEU A 382 -4.79 3.96 -7.33
CA LEU A 382 -5.17 3.83 -5.93
C LEU A 382 -4.79 2.43 -5.39
N THR A 383 -4.08 2.43 -4.26
CA THR A 383 -3.49 1.21 -3.67
C THR A 383 -4.26 0.74 -2.44
N PHE A 384 -4.65 1.63 -1.53
CA PHE A 384 -5.45 1.32 -0.33
C PHE A 384 -6.00 2.61 0.34
N THR A 385 -6.89 2.47 1.32
CA THR A 385 -7.53 3.56 2.10
C THR A 385 -7.04 3.65 3.55
N TYR A 386 -6.94 4.86 4.11
CA TYR A 386 -6.33 5.08 5.42
C TYR A 386 -7.25 4.82 6.62
N GLY A 387 -8.54 5.10 6.46
CA GLY A 387 -9.55 5.05 7.53
C GLY A 387 -10.27 3.71 7.62
N GLY A 388 -10.59 3.29 8.84
CA GLY A 388 -11.18 1.99 9.14
C GLY A 388 -11.89 1.96 10.51
N LEU A 389 -12.11 0.77 11.05
CA LEU A 389 -12.69 0.54 12.38
C LEU A 389 -11.62 0.71 13.46
N LYS A 390 -11.97 1.37 14.56
CA LYS A 390 -11.06 1.47 15.72
C LYS A 390 -10.96 0.13 16.43
N CYS A 391 -9.74 -0.33 16.67
CA CYS A 391 -9.43 -1.49 17.48
C CYS A 391 -8.67 -1.14 18.75
N ASP A 392 -8.64 -2.07 19.70
CA ASP A 392 -7.66 -2.09 20.79
C ASP A 392 -6.47 -3.04 20.50
N LEU A 393 -5.58 -3.17 21.49
CA LEU A 393 -4.35 -3.98 21.41
C LEU A 393 -4.59 -5.49 21.25
N ASP A 394 -5.83 -5.96 21.51
CA ASP A 394 -6.28 -7.34 21.33
C ASP A 394 -7.06 -7.51 20.01
N SER A 395 -7.02 -6.50 19.12
CA SER A 395 -7.77 -6.43 17.86
C SER A 395 -9.30 -6.47 18.01
N ARG A 396 -9.85 -6.22 19.21
CA ARG A 396 -11.32 -6.10 19.39
C ARG A 396 -11.78 -4.78 18.79
N VAL A 397 -12.89 -4.78 18.04
CA VAL A 397 -13.48 -3.53 17.52
C VAL A 397 -14.12 -2.76 18.66
N LEU A 398 -13.80 -1.48 18.78
CA LEU A 398 -14.36 -0.59 19.78
C LEU A 398 -15.63 0.09 19.25
N SER A 399 -16.63 0.23 20.11
CA SER A 399 -17.82 1.06 19.87
C SER A 399 -17.50 2.55 19.96
N THR A 400 -18.43 3.41 19.56
CA THR A 400 -18.34 4.88 19.68
C THR A 400 -18.12 5.40 21.12
N THR A 401 -18.38 4.59 22.15
CA THR A 401 -18.08 4.90 23.56
C THR A 401 -16.70 4.41 24.02
N GLY A 402 -15.94 3.76 23.15
CA GLY A 402 -14.63 3.16 23.46
C GLY A 402 -14.70 1.75 24.07
N VAL A 403 -15.89 1.20 24.29
CA VAL A 403 -16.06 -0.17 24.84
C VAL A 403 -15.99 -1.21 23.72
N PRO A 404 -15.25 -2.33 23.87
CA PRO A 404 -15.21 -3.41 22.87
C PRO A 404 -16.60 -3.99 22.55
N ILE A 405 -16.89 -4.18 21.26
CA ILE A 405 -18.12 -4.83 20.78
C ILE A 405 -17.97 -6.35 20.97
N PRO A 406 -18.81 -7.01 21.80
CA PRO A 406 -18.62 -8.42 22.12
C PRO A 406 -18.67 -9.31 20.86
N GLY A 407 -17.62 -10.09 20.64
CA GLY A 407 -17.52 -11.02 19.52
C GLY A 407 -16.90 -10.46 18.24
N LEU A 408 -16.71 -9.13 18.12
CA LEU A 408 -16.21 -8.47 16.91
C LEU A 408 -14.74 -8.06 17.00
N TYR A 409 -13.97 -8.40 15.98
CA TYR A 409 -12.54 -8.13 15.85
C TYR A 409 -12.23 -7.60 14.45
N ALA A 410 -11.19 -6.79 14.31
CA ALA A 410 -10.70 -6.35 13.00
C ALA A 410 -9.17 -6.26 12.93
N SER A 411 -8.61 -6.48 11.74
CA SER A 411 -7.16 -6.43 11.50
C SER A 411 -6.83 -6.16 10.03
N GLY A 412 -5.56 -5.86 9.75
CA GLY A 412 -5.11 -5.44 8.42
C GLY A 412 -5.44 -3.97 8.17
N GLU A 413 -5.73 -3.61 6.91
CA GLU A 413 -6.06 -2.23 6.54
C GLU A 413 -7.28 -1.69 7.30
N LEU A 414 -8.27 -2.56 7.58
CA LEU A 414 -9.50 -2.21 8.27
C LEU A 414 -9.28 -1.62 9.68
N SER A 415 -8.12 -1.79 10.32
CA SER A 415 -7.91 -1.23 11.67
C SER A 415 -7.57 0.28 11.71
N GLY A 416 -7.58 0.97 10.56
CA GLY A 416 -7.63 2.44 10.51
C GLY A 416 -6.41 3.14 11.12
N LEU A 417 -5.22 2.89 10.57
CA LEU A 417 -3.94 3.28 11.19
C LEU A 417 -3.40 4.66 10.73
N PHE A 418 -3.78 5.13 9.54
CA PHE A 418 -3.18 6.30 8.89
C PHE A 418 -4.07 7.54 8.99
N TYR A 419 -3.50 8.72 9.22
CA TYR A 419 -4.29 9.94 9.52
C TYR A 419 -4.01 11.13 8.58
N ASN A 420 -2.75 11.33 8.20
CA ASN A 420 -2.36 12.28 7.17
C ASN A 420 -1.73 11.50 6.01
N GLU A 421 -1.38 12.19 4.94
CA GLU A 421 -0.32 11.77 4.01
C GLU A 421 0.96 11.39 4.79
N CYS A 422 1.97 10.83 4.14
CA CYS A 422 3.32 10.80 4.71
C CYS A 422 3.96 12.21 4.78
N GLU A 423 3.25 13.23 5.31
CA GLU A 423 3.66 14.62 5.45
C GLU A 423 4.49 14.82 6.74
N TYR A 424 5.81 14.81 6.59
CA TYR A 424 6.74 15.09 7.69
C TYR A 424 7.16 16.56 7.69
N LYS A 425 6.57 17.34 8.59
CA LYS A 425 7.23 18.54 9.10
C LYS A 425 8.13 18.14 10.26
N SER A 426 9.41 17.95 9.91
CA SER A 426 10.56 17.55 10.75
C SER A 426 10.65 16.06 11.13
N LEU A 427 11.82 15.48 10.82
CA LEU A 427 12.45 14.30 11.43
C LEU A 427 11.67 12.96 11.48
N LEU A 428 11.91 12.15 10.44
CA LEU A 428 12.12 10.68 10.50
C LEU A 428 10.90 9.73 10.58
N ASN A 429 10.65 9.04 9.45
CA ASN A 429 10.49 7.57 9.33
C ASN A 429 9.09 6.88 9.46
N THR A 430 8.60 6.32 8.33
CA THR A 430 7.36 5.48 8.05
C THR A 430 7.48 3.99 8.50
N LEU A 431 6.59 2.99 8.31
CA LEU A 431 5.47 2.62 7.40
C LEU A 431 4.81 1.32 7.95
N TYR A 432 3.65 0.85 7.46
CA TYR A 432 3.34 -0.59 7.12
C TYR A 432 1.91 -0.77 6.54
N GLN A 433 1.69 -1.64 5.54
CA GLN A 433 0.41 -1.70 4.78
C GLN A 433 -0.18 -3.13 4.58
N GLN A 434 -1.50 -3.19 4.31
CA GLN A 434 -2.27 -4.25 3.60
C GLN A 434 -2.30 -5.71 4.12
N HIS A 435 -3.38 -6.08 4.81
CA HIS A 435 -3.86 -7.48 4.93
C HIS A 435 -5.38 -7.61 4.65
N THR A 436 -5.76 -8.55 3.76
CA THR A 436 -7.17 -8.85 3.40
C THR A 436 -7.44 -10.37 3.40
N THR A 437 -8.03 -10.93 4.47
CA THR A 437 -8.56 -12.32 4.58
C THR A 437 -9.40 -12.50 5.87
N TYR A 438 -10.73 -12.68 5.76
CA TYR A 438 -11.71 -12.79 6.86
C TYR A 438 -11.63 -14.12 7.62
N ALA A 439 -11.91 -14.16 8.93
CA ALA A 439 -11.94 -15.41 9.69
C ALA A 439 -13.07 -15.48 10.75
N LEU A 440 -13.97 -16.46 10.62
CA LEU A 440 -15.04 -16.72 11.59
C LEU A 440 -14.62 -17.79 12.60
N LEU A 441 -14.12 -17.40 13.77
CA LEU A 441 -13.56 -18.35 14.74
C LEU A 441 -14.67 -18.95 15.63
N ARG A 442 -14.71 -20.28 15.77
CA ARG A 442 -15.59 -20.97 16.72
C ARG A 442 -14.80 -21.87 17.66
N HIS A 443 -14.96 -21.62 18.95
CA HIS A 443 -14.43 -22.43 20.03
C HIS A 443 -15.55 -23.30 20.66
N ASP A 444 -15.39 -24.62 20.61
CA ASP A 444 -16.25 -25.56 21.33
C ASP A 444 -15.58 -25.91 22.67
N ASP A 445 -15.88 -25.13 23.71
CA ASP A 445 -16.03 -25.64 25.08
C ASP A 445 -17.54 -25.55 25.31
N GLU A 446 -18.19 -26.70 25.49
CA GLU A 446 -19.64 -27.00 25.55
C GLU A 446 -20.55 -26.34 24.46
#